data_AF-A0A2V4UJF5-F1
#
_entry.id   AF-A0A2V4UJF5-F1
#
_cell.length_a   1.000
_cell.length_b   1.000
_cell.length_c   1.000
_cell.angle_alpha   90.00
_cell.angle_beta   90.00
_cell.angle_gamma   90.00
#
_symmetry.space_group_name_H-M   'P 1'
#
loop_
_entity.id
_entity.type
_entity.pdbx_description
1 polymer ?
#
loop_
_entity_poly.entity_id
_entity_poly.type
_entity_poly.pdbx_seq_one_letter_code
_entity_poly.pdbx_strand_id
1 'polypeptide(L)'
;MSKFTMLSNQIVTRAVKSTSLSSTINKSMTKLAIGFGLSATLLISGCATQNLQAYQNTTPTLDMHEFFSGQIDGWGMFQGRNGEVKKRFYVDIDATHEGDDVIVLDEKFSWADGSKSQRIWRLTKQDDGSWKGTAGDVIGEATGEVVGNTLHWNYLLELPVEDKTYKVNFDDWMYLINEDVMLNRSVMKKFGVELGSVTLSMHRHRSDAK
;
A
#
# COMPACT_ATOMS: atom_id res chain seq x y z
N MET A 1 11.11 -65.02 -24.71
CA MET A 1 11.87 -65.96 -25.59
C MET A 1 11.98 -65.27 -26.94
N SER A 2 13.13 -64.93 -27.50
CA SER A 2 14.30 -65.78 -27.68
C SER A 2 15.53 -64.92 -28.00
N LYS A 3 16.67 -65.32 -27.43
CA LYS A 3 18.04 -65.34 -27.98
C LYS A 3 18.46 -64.15 -28.87
N PHE A 4 19.38 -63.30 -28.42
CA PHE A 4 20.84 -63.55 -28.49
C PHE A 4 21.32 -64.06 -29.87
N THR A 5 22.20 -63.23 -30.45
CA THR A 5 23.29 -63.59 -31.39
C THR A 5 22.95 -63.77 -32.87
N MET A 6 23.58 -62.96 -33.72
CA MET A 6 24.44 -63.39 -34.84
C MET A 6 24.86 -62.13 -35.60
N LEU A 7 26.11 -61.69 -35.46
CA LEU A 7 27.31 -62.16 -36.18
C LEU A 7 27.50 -61.39 -37.49
N SER A 8 28.70 -60.81 -37.64
CA SER A 8 29.43 -60.53 -38.90
C SER A 8 30.40 -59.39 -38.58
N ASN A 9 31.70 -59.42 -38.84
CA ASN A 9 32.55 -60.35 -39.56
C ASN A 9 34.01 -59.96 -39.26
N GLN A 10 34.90 -60.93 -39.32
CA GLN A 10 36.26 -60.88 -39.90
C GLN A 10 37.25 -59.80 -39.39
N ILE A 11 38.26 -60.16 -38.60
CA ILE A 11 39.56 -60.79 -38.99
C ILE A 11 40.48 -59.82 -39.78
N VAL A 12 41.72 -59.74 -39.28
CA VAL A 12 43.04 -59.47 -39.91
C VAL A 12 43.74 -58.10 -39.67
N THR A 13 44.88 -58.22 -38.96
CA THR A 13 46.19 -57.52 -39.08
C THR A 13 46.52 -56.18 -38.40
N ARG A 14 47.29 -56.35 -37.31
CA ARG A 14 48.58 -55.72 -36.94
C ARG A 14 48.71 -54.19 -36.79
N ALA A 15 48.83 -53.82 -35.50
CA ALA A 15 49.98 -53.15 -34.87
C ALA A 15 50.27 -51.68 -35.21
N VAL A 16 50.34 -50.84 -34.18
CA VAL A 16 51.55 -50.11 -33.75
C VAL A 16 51.23 -49.30 -32.47
N LYS A 17 52.16 -49.38 -31.50
CA LYS A 17 52.26 -48.67 -30.20
C LYS A 17 51.31 -49.19 -29.09
N SER A 18 51.80 -49.94 -28.08
CA SER A 18 52.70 -49.50 -26.99
C SER A 18 52.13 -48.23 -26.35
N THR A 19 51.69 -48.18 -25.10
CA THR A 19 52.32 -48.64 -23.85
C THR A 19 51.20 -48.52 -22.80
N SER A 20 50.82 -49.58 -22.07
CA SER A 20 51.19 -49.84 -20.67
C SER A 20 50.67 -48.75 -19.69
N LEU A 21 50.08 -48.99 -18.52
CA LEU A 21 49.95 -50.14 -17.62
C LEU A 21 48.87 -49.72 -16.59
N SER A 22 47.99 -50.65 -16.22
CA SER A 22 47.87 -51.23 -14.86
C SER A 22 47.45 -50.26 -13.75
N SER A 23 46.20 -50.37 -13.28
CA SER A 23 45.78 -51.18 -12.12
C SER A 23 45.74 -50.36 -10.83
N THR A 24 44.56 -49.90 -10.41
CA THR A 24 43.69 -50.48 -9.36
C THR A 24 44.11 -50.12 -7.92
N ILE A 25 43.09 -49.71 -7.15
CA ILE A 25 42.95 -49.78 -5.66
C ILE A 25 43.67 -48.65 -4.87
N ASN A 26 42.93 -47.77 -4.17
CA ASN A 26 42.57 -47.98 -2.76
C ASN A 26 41.64 -46.90 -2.15
N LYS A 27 41.07 -47.31 -1.02
CA LYS A 27 39.99 -46.78 -0.17
C LYS A 27 40.17 -45.37 0.45
N SER A 28 39.01 -44.72 0.60
CA SER A 28 38.50 -43.99 1.78
C SER A 28 39.12 -42.66 2.23
N MET A 29 38.22 -41.66 2.28
CA MET A 29 38.22 -40.42 3.07
C MET A 29 39.28 -39.36 2.76
N THR A 30 38.84 -38.20 2.26
CA THR A 30 38.87 -36.88 2.96
C THR A 30 38.35 -35.78 2.02
N LYS A 31 37.25 -35.14 2.42
CA LYS A 31 36.75 -33.78 2.14
C LYS A 31 37.35 -33.00 0.94
N LEU A 32 36.51 -32.59 -0.01
CA LEU A 32 36.42 -31.17 -0.41
C LEU A 32 35.10 -30.87 -1.12
N ALA A 33 34.53 -29.73 -0.76
CA ALA A 33 33.21 -29.23 -1.13
C ALA A 33 32.99 -29.13 -2.64
N ILE A 34 31.81 -29.58 -3.09
CA ILE A 34 31.26 -29.20 -4.39
C ILE A 34 29.94 -28.47 -4.14
N GLY A 35 30.06 -27.14 -4.13
CA GLY A 35 29.09 -26.23 -4.74
C GLY A 35 27.68 -26.18 -4.15
N PHE A 36 27.54 -25.51 -3.02
CA PHE A 36 26.32 -24.76 -2.70
C PHE A 36 26.16 -23.67 -3.77
N GLY A 37 25.35 -23.93 -4.79
CA GLY A 37 25.16 -23.04 -5.94
C GLY A 37 23.72 -23.02 -6.42
N LEU A 38 22.75 -23.18 -5.52
CA LEU A 38 21.36 -22.88 -5.85
C LEU A 38 21.13 -21.39 -5.57
N SER A 39 21.34 -20.63 -6.64
CA SER A 39 21.07 -19.20 -6.80
C SER A 39 19.85 -18.75 -5.97
N ALA A 40 20.13 -18.12 -4.83
CA ALA A 40 19.16 -17.28 -4.13
C ALA A 40 18.94 -16.04 -4.99
N THR A 41 18.05 -16.15 -5.98
CA THR A 41 17.49 -14.97 -6.64
C THR A 41 16.57 -14.33 -5.62
N LEU A 42 17.16 -13.52 -4.73
CA LEU A 42 16.46 -12.57 -3.89
C LEU A 42 15.57 -11.76 -4.81
N LEU A 43 14.26 -12.04 -4.74
CA LEU A 43 13.22 -11.19 -5.29
C LEU A 43 13.33 -9.85 -4.57
N ILE A 44 14.13 -8.94 -5.13
CA ILE A 44 14.10 -7.52 -4.79
C ILE A 44 12.77 -7.01 -5.35
N SER A 45 11.70 -7.37 -4.66
CA SER A 45 10.40 -6.73 -4.81
C SER A 45 10.63 -5.34 -4.25
N GLY A 46 11.05 -4.41 -5.12
CA GLY A 46 11.17 -3.01 -4.74
C GLY A 46 9.82 -2.59 -4.19
N CYS A 47 9.75 -2.31 -2.89
CA CYS A 47 8.64 -1.57 -2.30
C CYS A 47 8.64 -0.20 -2.98
N ALA A 48 7.93 -0.09 -4.10
CA ALA A 48 7.70 1.20 -4.74
C ALA A 48 6.80 2.00 -3.80
N THR A 49 7.40 2.83 -2.97
CA THR A 49 6.69 3.87 -2.23
C THR A 49 6.08 4.82 -3.28
N GLN A 50 4.79 5.11 -3.15
CA GLN A 50 4.11 6.09 -3.99
C GLN A 50 4.86 7.42 -3.91
N ASN A 51 5.15 8.05 -5.06
CA ASN A 51 5.85 9.33 -5.14
C ASN A 51 4.82 10.44 -5.39
N LEU A 52 4.57 11.28 -4.37
CA LEU A 52 3.62 12.38 -4.48
C LEU A 52 4.00 13.38 -5.58
N GLN A 53 5.29 13.63 -5.81
CA GLN A 53 5.75 14.58 -6.82
C GLN A 53 5.38 14.16 -8.25
N ALA A 54 5.07 12.88 -8.47
CA ALA A 54 4.61 12.39 -9.77
C ALA A 54 3.30 13.10 -10.23
N TYR A 55 2.53 13.65 -9.30
CA TYR A 55 1.25 14.30 -9.59
C TYR A 55 1.34 15.80 -9.91
N GLN A 56 2.53 16.41 -9.90
CA GLN A 56 2.72 17.89 -10.01
C GLN A 56 2.04 18.57 -11.21
N ASN A 57 1.87 17.84 -12.32
CA ASN A 57 1.26 18.36 -13.55
C ASN A 57 -0.15 17.80 -13.79
N THR A 58 -0.76 17.18 -12.78
CA THR A 58 -2.10 16.61 -12.87
C THR A 58 -3.15 17.68 -12.63
N THR A 59 -4.21 17.66 -13.43
CA THR A 59 -5.35 18.57 -13.31
C THR A 59 -6.63 17.76 -13.06
N PRO A 60 -7.64 18.35 -12.39
CA PRO A 60 -7.66 19.69 -11.77
C PRO A 60 -6.68 19.81 -10.59
N THR A 61 -6.14 21.00 -10.34
CA THR A 61 -5.30 21.23 -9.15
C THR A 61 -6.19 21.27 -7.92
N LEU A 62 -5.81 20.57 -6.86
CA LEU A 62 -6.52 20.55 -5.60
C LEU A 62 -6.25 21.85 -4.82
N ASP A 63 -7.31 22.64 -4.64
CA ASP A 63 -7.38 23.68 -3.61
C ASP A 63 -8.13 23.12 -2.40
N MET A 64 -7.45 23.10 -1.24
CA MET A 64 -8.01 22.56 -0.01
C MET A 64 -9.21 23.37 0.50
N HIS A 65 -9.16 24.70 0.41
CA HIS A 65 -10.28 25.55 0.84
C HIS A 65 -11.47 25.39 -0.09
N GLU A 66 -11.24 25.28 -1.40
CA GLU A 66 -12.33 25.14 -2.36
C GLU A 66 -13.08 23.81 -2.21
N PHE A 67 -12.34 22.69 -2.14
CA PHE A 67 -12.97 21.37 -2.02
C PHE A 67 -13.58 21.16 -0.64
N PHE A 68 -12.87 21.53 0.43
CA PHE A 68 -13.39 21.41 1.79
C PHE A 68 -14.16 22.66 2.22
N SER A 69 -15.27 22.93 1.54
CA SER A 69 -16.19 24.04 1.85
C SER A 69 -17.64 23.60 1.70
N GLY A 70 -18.45 23.90 2.72
CA GLY A 70 -19.86 23.57 2.75
C GLY A 70 -20.13 22.08 3.04
N GLN A 71 -21.23 21.58 2.47
CA GLN A 71 -21.66 20.20 2.71
C GLN A 71 -20.93 19.23 1.79
N ILE A 72 -20.43 18.12 2.34
CA ILE A 72 -19.79 17.05 1.58
C ILE A 72 -20.36 15.71 2.05
N ASP A 73 -20.89 14.94 1.11
CA ASP A 73 -21.31 13.57 1.34
C ASP A 73 -20.18 12.60 1.06
N GLY A 74 -20.07 11.55 1.86
CA GLY A 74 -19.11 10.49 1.64
C GLY A 74 -19.71 9.09 1.77
N TRP A 75 -19.29 8.18 0.90
CA TRP A 75 -19.62 6.76 0.96
C TRP A 75 -18.35 5.94 0.98
N GLY A 76 -18.19 5.13 2.02
CA GLY A 76 -16.96 4.40 2.23
C GLY A 76 -17.14 2.98 2.75
N MET A 77 -16.05 2.24 2.66
CA MET A 77 -15.95 0.89 3.21
C MET A 77 -14.57 0.65 3.80
N PHE A 78 -14.54 -0.14 4.86
CA PHE A 78 -13.31 -0.70 5.41
C PHE A 78 -13.17 -2.15 4.97
N GLN A 79 -12.00 -2.48 4.43
CA GLN A 79 -11.64 -3.81 3.94
C GLN A 79 -10.47 -4.36 4.74
N GLY A 80 -10.56 -5.63 5.13
CA GLY A 80 -9.44 -6.35 5.71
C GLY A 80 -8.34 -6.63 4.68
N ARG A 81 -7.20 -7.14 5.14
CA ARG A 81 -6.04 -7.49 4.27
C ARG A 81 -6.37 -8.50 3.16
N ASN A 82 -7.40 -9.31 3.37
CA ASN A 82 -7.88 -10.29 2.40
C ASN A 82 -8.85 -9.69 1.37
N GLY A 83 -9.11 -8.37 1.42
CA GLY A 83 -10.06 -7.66 0.56
C GLY A 83 -11.52 -7.75 1.00
N GLU A 84 -11.82 -8.55 2.04
CA GLU A 84 -13.16 -8.71 2.57
C GLU A 84 -13.69 -7.40 3.16
N VAL A 85 -14.88 -6.98 2.74
CA VAL A 85 -15.56 -5.80 3.26
C VAL A 85 -16.05 -6.09 4.68
N LYS A 86 -15.44 -5.43 5.67
CA LYS A 86 -15.75 -5.62 7.10
C LYS A 86 -16.77 -4.60 7.61
N LYS A 87 -16.69 -3.35 7.14
CA LYS A 87 -17.64 -2.29 7.47
C LYS A 87 -17.92 -1.43 6.26
N ARG A 88 -19.10 -0.82 6.25
CA ARG A 88 -19.52 0.22 5.29
C ARG A 88 -20.08 1.39 6.08
N PHE A 89 -19.90 2.59 5.56
CA PHE A 89 -20.37 3.79 6.20
C PHE A 89 -20.77 4.85 5.18
N TYR A 90 -21.67 5.71 5.62
CA TYR A 90 -21.89 7.03 5.06
C TYR A 90 -21.29 8.06 6.02
N VAL A 91 -20.69 9.12 5.50
CA VAL A 91 -20.21 10.25 6.29
C VAL A 91 -20.82 11.52 5.74
N ASP A 92 -21.37 12.33 6.63
CA ASP A 92 -21.86 13.67 6.36
C ASP A 92 -20.84 14.66 6.93
N ILE A 93 -20.24 15.50 6.08
CA ILE A 93 -19.16 16.41 6.49
C ILE A 93 -19.63 17.85 6.29
N ASP A 94 -19.67 18.60 7.38
CA ASP A 94 -19.84 20.05 7.36
C ASP A 94 -18.46 20.72 7.43
N ALA A 95 -18.03 21.31 6.31
CA ALA A 95 -16.73 21.94 6.17
C ALA A 95 -16.83 23.47 6.25
N THR A 96 -16.17 24.04 7.26
CA THR A 96 -16.17 25.49 7.53
C THR A 96 -14.75 26.02 7.58
N HIS A 97 -14.58 27.32 7.32
CA HIS A 97 -13.27 27.98 7.38
C HIS A 97 -13.21 28.96 8.55
N GLU A 98 -12.08 29.00 9.23
CA GLU A 98 -11.78 29.97 10.29
C GLU A 98 -10.63 30.88 9.85
N GLY A 99 -10.96 31.95 9.15
CA GLY A 99 -9.96 32.78 8.47
C GLY A 99 -9.39 32.07 7.24
N ASP A 100 -8.19 32.47 6.84
CA ASP A 100 -7.61 32.07 5.55
C ASP A 100 -6.77 30.78 5.60
N ASP A 101 -6.41 30.31 6.80
CA ASP A 101 -5.46 29.21 6.98
C ASP A 101 -6.05 27.98 7.68
N VAL A 102 -7.29 28.05 8.18
CA VAL A 102 -7.90 26.98 8.96
C VAL A 102 -9.18 26.49 8.33
N ILE A 103 -9.27 25.16 8.17
CA ILE A 103 -10.46 24.42 7.74
C ILE A 103 -10.89 23.51 8.89
N VAL A 104 -12.17 23.53 9.23
CA VAL A 104 -12.77 22.63 10.22
C VAL A 104 -13.73 21.69 9.49
N LEU A 105 -13.54 20.38 9.67
CA LEU A 105 -14.41 19.33 9.11
C LEU A 105 -15.15 18.63 10.25
N ASP A 106 -16.45 18.86 10.38
CA ASP A 106 -17.31 18.10 11.30
C ASP A 106 -17.86 16.86 10.58
N GLU A 107 -17.16 15.74 10.72
CA GLU A 107 -17.48 14.48 10.06
C GLU A 107 -18.40 13.63 10.94
N LYS A 108 -19.62 13.37 10.45
CA LYS A 108 -20.63 12.54 11.13
C LYS A 108 -20.82 11.22 10.39
N PHE A 109 -20.33 10.14 10.99
CA PHE A 109 -20.38 8.81 10.41
C PHE A 109 -21.65 8.06 10.82
N SER A 110 -22.31 7.46 9.83
CA SER A 110 -23.37 6.48 9.99
C SER A 110 -22.91 5.13 9.46
N TRP A 111 -22.75 4.16 10.36
CA TRP A 111 -22.24 2.84 10.03
C TRP A 111 -23.36 1.88 9.64
N ALA A 112 -23.06 0.90 8.78
CA ALA A 112 -24.04 -0.09 8.34
C ALA A 112 -24.56 -1.01 9.47
N ASP A 113 -23.86 -1.08 10.61
CA ASP A 113 -24.31 -1.78 11.82
C ASP A 113 -25.27 -0.94 12.69
N GLY A 114 -25.59 0.29 12.25
CA GLY A 114 -26.46 1.23 12.95
C GLY A 114 -25.75 2.11 13.97
N SER A 115 -24.46 1.88 14.25
CA SER A 115 -23.67 2.75 15.11
C SER A 115 -23.39 4.10 14.45
N LYS A 116 -23.08 5.10 15.28
CA LYS A 116 -22.69 6.45 14.84
C LYS A 116 -21.40 6.86 15.53
N SER A 117 -20.61 7.64 14.83
CA SER A 117 -19.41 8.27 15.40
C SER A 117 -19.22 9.65 14.78
N GLN A 118 -18.41 10.48 15.42
CA GLN A 118 -18.11 11.82 14.96
C GLN A 118 -16.61 12.06 15.08
N ARG A 119 -16.02 12.71 14.07
CA ARG A 119 -14.66 13.22 14.14
C ARG A 119 -14.67 14.66 13.67
N ILE A 120 -14.07 15.54 14.46
CA ILE A 120 -13.94 16.94 14.11
C ILE A 120 -12.47 17.19 13.82
N TRP A 121 -12.14 17.38 12.55
CA TRP A 121 -10.80 17.78 12.13
C TRP A 121 -10.67 19.28 12.18
N ARG A 122 -9.52 19.74 12.65
CA ARG A 122 -9.03 21.11 12.43
C ARG A 122 -7.74 21.03 11.64
N LEU A 123 -7.81 21.46 10.38
CA LEU A 123 -6.71 21.48 9.42
C LEU A 123 -6.15 22.91 9.36
N THR A 124 -4.84 23.04 9.49
CA THR A 124 -4.15 24.33 9.50
C THR A 124 -3.06 24.33 8.43
N LYS A 125 -3.13 25.27 7.50
CA LYS A 125 -2.09 25.52 6.50
C LYS A 125 -0.82 26.03 7.17
N GLN A 126 0.33 25.57 6.70
CA GLN A 126 1.65 25.98 7.19
C GLN A 126 2.30 26.96 6.20
N ASP A 127 3.28 27.72 6.68
CA ASP A 127 4.01 28.71 5.86
C ASP A 127 4.71 28.11 4.64
N ASP A 128 5.10 26.83 4.72
CA ASP A 128 5.73 26.08 3.61
C ASP A 128 4.72 25.48 2.61
N GLY A 129 3.42 25.71 2.82
CA GLY A 129 2.33 25.18 2.02
C GLY A 129 1.86 23.78 2.39
N SER A 130 2.53 23.12 3.34
CA SER A 130 2.04 21.87 3.93
C SER A 130 0.84 22.12 4.85
N TRP A 131 0.22 21.04 5.30
CA TRP A 131 -0.95 21.08 6.18
C TRP A 131 -0.70 20.27 7.44
N LYS A 132 -1.23 20.77 8.55
CA LYS A 132 -1.31 20.03 9.81
C LYS A 132 -2.74 19.78 10.19
N GLY A 133 -3.01 18.69 10.90
CA GLY A 133 -4.36 18.39 11.35
C GLY A 133 -4.42 17.88 12.78
N THR A 134 -5.48 18.23 13.48
CA THR A 134 -5.79 17.68 14.80
C THR A 134 -7.24 17.20 14.84
N ALA A 135 -7.49 16.14 15.61
CA ALA A 135 -8.82 15.65 15.93
C ALA A 135 -8.77 14.92 17.28
N GLY A 136 -9.94 14.70 17.91
CA GLY A 136 -10.02 14.17 19.27
C GLY A 136 -9.42 12.76 19.47
N ASP A 137 -9.31 11.97 18.40
CA ASP A 137 -8.78 10.60 18.40
C ASP A 137 -7.42 10.47 17.67
N VAL A 138 -6.82 11.59 17.30
CA VAL A 138 -5.49 11.66 16.67
C VAL A 138 -4.44 11.93 17.73
N ILE A 139 -3.39 11.11 17.75
CA ILE A 139 -2.24 11.30 18.63
C ILE A 139 -1.27 12.27 17.97
N GLY A 140 -1.07 13.44 18.58
CA GLY A 140 -0.20 14.48 18.06
C GLY A 140 -0.86 15.24 16.92
N GLU A 141 -0.17 15.38 15.80
CA GLU A 141 -0.65 16.09 14.62
C GLU A 141 -0.59 15.17 13.40
N ALA A 142 -1.60 15.26 12.55
CA ALA A 142 -1.54 14.79 11.18
C ALA A 142 -0.67 15.72 10.33
N THR A 143 -0.05 15.19 9.29
CA THR A 143 0.75 15.95 8.32
C THR A 143 0.26 15.69 6.90
N GLY A 144 0.13 16.76 6.12
CA GLY A 144 -0.40 16.75 4.77
C GLY A 144 0.47 17.49 3.77
N GLU A 145 0.63 16.90 2.59
CA GLU A 145 1.26 17.54 1.44
C GLU A 145 0.31 17.49 0.23
N VAL A 146 0.17 18.62 -0.46
CA VAL A 146 -0.70 18.75 -1.64
C VAL A 146 0.16 18.99 -2.88
N VAL A 147 -0.01 18.16 -3.90
CA VAL A 147 0.68 18.29 -5.19
C VAL A 147 -0.28 17.95 -6.33
N GLY A 148 -0.46 18.89 -7.26
CA GLY A 148 -1.41 18.74 -8.36
C GLY A 148 -2.81 18.49 -7.84
N ASN A 149 -3.43 17.37 -8.24
CA ASN A 149 -4.76 16.97 -7.80
C ASN A 149 -4.77 16.11 -6.52
N THR A 150 -3.62 15.92 -5.87
CA THR A 150 -3.44 14.88 -4.85
C THR A 150 -3.05 15.48 -3.49
N LEU A 151 -3.70 14.99 -2.44
CA LEU A 151 -3.29 15.19 -1.04
C LEU A 151 -2.79 13.85 -0.47
N HIS A 152 -1.59 13.86 0.11
CA HIS A 152 -1.08 12.75 0.92
C HIS A 152 -1.13 13.14 2.39
N TRP A 153 -1.90 12.40 3.18
CA TRP A 153 -2.23 12.72 4.57
C TRP A 153 -1.84 11.58 5.50
N ASN A 154 -1.07 11.87 6.55
CA ASN A 154 -0.52 10.86 7.45
C ASN A 154 -0.81 11.22 8.91
N TYR A 155 -1.26 10.25 9.69
CA TYR A 155 -1.57 10.46 11.11
C TYR A 155 -1.59 9.16 11.92
N LEU A 156 -1.48 9.30 13.24
CA LEU A 156 -1.61 8.21 14.19
C LEU A 156 -2.96 8.29 14.90
N LEU A 157 -3.80 7.26 14.71
CA LEU A 157 -5.16 7.21 15.25
C LEU A 157 -5.25 6.26 16.45
N GLU A 158 -5.99 6.65 17.49
CA GLU A 158 -6.47 5.75 18.55
C GLU A 158 -7.80 5.10 18.13
N LEU A 159 -7.71 3.86 17.68
CA LEU A 159 -8.86 3.09 17.24
C LEU A 159 -9.37 2.17 18.36
N PRO A 160 -10.53 2.47 18.98
CA PRO A 160 -11.18 1.54 19.90
C PRO A 160 -11.77 0.35 19.13
N VAL A 161 -11.46 -0.86 19.58
CA VAL A 161 -11.99 -2.13 19.07
C VAL A 161 -12.37 -2.97 20.28
N GLU A 162 -13.67 -3.13 20.50
CA GLU A 162 -14.21 -3.78 21.69
C GLU A 162 -13.62 -3.14 22.96
N ASP A 163 -12.95 -3.91 23.83
CA ASP A 163 -12.39 -3.45 25.09
C ASP A 163 -10.93 -2.95 24.97
N LYS A 164 -10.41 -2.80 23.75
CA LYS A 164 -9.00 -2.44 23.51
C LYS A 164 -8.88 -1.25 22.57
N THR A 165 -7.97 -0.34 22.91
CA THR A 165 -7.58 0.76 22.01
C THR A 165 -6.28 0.42 21.30
N TYR A 166 -6.27 0.56 19.98
CA TYR A 166 -5.12 0.32 19.15
C TYR A 166 -4.62 1.61 18.52
N LYS A 167 -3.30 1.85 18.63
CA LYS A 167 -2.62 2.88 17.85
C LYS A 167 -2.34 2.36 16.44
N VAL A 168 -2.85 3.05 15.44
CA VAL A 168 -2.76 2.65 14.02
C VAL A 168 -2.36 3.86 13.19
N ASN A 169 -1.35 3.70 12.34
CA ASN A 169 -0.96 4.73 11.38
C ASN A 169 -1.90 4.66 10.18
N PHE A 170 -2.41 5.81 9.77
CA PHE A 170 -3.15 6.01 8.55
C PHE A 170 -2.25 6.72 7.53
N ASP A 171 -2.30 6.21 6.30
CA ASP A 171 -1.55 6.65 5.13
C ASP A 171 -2.61 6.85 4.03
N ASP A 172 -3.09 8.09 3.95
CA ASP A 172 -4.28 8.48 3.19
C ASP A 172 -3.87 9.20 1.91
N TRP A 173 -4.31 8.66 0.78
CA TRP A 173 -4.13 9.27 -0.53
C TRP A 173 -5.48 9.75 -1.03
N MET A 174 -5.63 11.06 -1.19
CA MET A 174 -6.83 11.69 -1.68
C MET A 174 -6.57 12.29 -3.06
N TYR A 175 -7.43 11.97 -4.00
CA TYR A 175 -7.31 12.36 -5.39
C TYR A 175 -8.57 13.13 -5.81
N LEU A 176 -8.39 14.40 -6.17
CA LEU A 176 -9.43 15.18 -6.79
C LEU A 176 -9.66 14.67 -8.22
N ILE A 177 -10.87 14.18 -8.49
CA ILE A 177 -11.24 13.61 -9.78
C ILE A 177 -11.81 14.70 -10.70
N ASN A 178 -12.63 15.57 -10.13
CA ASN A 178 -13.17 16.78 -10.75
C ASN A 178 -13.47 17.81 -9.65
N GLU A 179 -14.09 18.94 -9.99
CA GLU A 179 -14.36 20.04 -9.04
C GLU A 179 -15.19 19.63 -7.80
N ASP A 180 -15.98 18.55 -7.90
CA ASP A 180 -16.94 18.17 -6.86
C ASP A 180 -16.70 16.76 -6.29
N VAL A 181 -15.85 15.95 -6.92
CA VAL A 181 -15.62 14.55 -6.53
C VAL A 181 -14.16 14.31 -6.16
N MET A 182 -13.94 13.76 -4.97
CA MET A 182 -12.64 13.29 -4.49
C MET A 182 -12.72 11.82 -4.07
N LEU A 183 -11.70 11.05 -4.43
CA LEU A 183 -11.54 9.67 -3.98
C LEU A 183 -10.41 9.58 -2.97
N ASN A 184 -10.67 8.94 -1.84
CA ASN A 184 -9.68 8.65 -0.81
C ASN A 184 -9.41 7.14 -0.74
N ARG A 185 -8.13 6.80 -0.63
CA ARG A 185 -7.61 5.46 -0.34
C ARG A 185 -6.68 5.54 0.86
N SER A 186 -7.10 4.95 1.97
CA SER A 186 -6.33 4.87 3.20
C SER A 186 -5.77 3.47 3.42
N VAL A 187 -4.53 3.39 3.87
CA VAL A 187 -3.94 2.14 4.37
C VAL A 187 -3.67 2.26 5.86
N MET A 188 -4.19 1.31 6.63
CA MET A 188 -3.99 1.23 8.08
C MET A 188 -2.81 0.31 8.40
N LYS A 189 -1.79 0.82 9.10
CA LYS A 189 -0.59 0.06 9.47
C LYS A 189 -0.35 0.09 10.98
N LYS A 190 0.03 -1.05 11.55
CA LYS A 190 0.51 -1.17 12.93
C LYS A 190 1.84 -1.88 12.96
N PHE A 191 2.85 -1.26 13.58
CA PHE A 191 4.24 -1.75 13.57
C PHE A 191 4.75 -2.12 12.17
N GLY A 192 4.38 -1.32 11.16
CA GLY A 192 4.73 -1.56 9.75
C GLY A 192 3.92 -2.63 9.03
N VAL A 193 3.02 -3.34 9.72
CA VAL A 193 2.15 -4.37 9.13
C VAL A 193 0.80 -3.77 8.77
N GLU A 194 0.40 -3.91 7.52
CA GLU A 194 -0.94 -3.52 7.07
C GLU A 194 -2.01 -4.33 7.80
N LEU A 195 -3.06 -3.65 8.29
CA LEU A 195 -4.22 -4.24 8.94
C LEU A 195 -5.44 -4.29 8.02
N GLY A 196 -5.50 -3.37 7.07
CA GLY A 196 -6.61 -3.20 6.15
C GLY A 196 -6.56 -1.83 5.51
N SER A 197 -7.65 -1.47 4.85
CA SER A 197 -7.72 -0.26 4.06
C SER A 197 -9.13 0.33 4.05
N VAL A 198 -9.20 1.64 3.87
CA VAL A 198 -10.46 2.36 3.66
C VAL A 198 -10.48 2.88 2.23
N THR A 199 -11.63 2.76 1.59
CA THR A 199 -11.93 3.48 0.35
C THR A 199 -13.14 4.35 0.62
N LEU A 200 -13.04 5.61 0.26
CA LEU A 200 -14.07 6.62 0.48
C LEU A 200 -14.22 7.46 -0.80
N SER A 201 -15.45 7.60 -1.27
CA SER A 201 -15.81 8.58 -2.29
C SER A 201 -16.46 9.77 -1.59
N MET A 202 -15.99 10.97 -1.87
CA MET A 202 -16.55 12.23 -1.36
C MET A 202 -17.13 13.04 -2.52
N HIS A 203 -18.31 13.60 -2.31
CA HIS A 203 -19.00 14.48 -3.23
C HIS A 203 -19.39 15.77 -2.51
N ARG A 204 -18.81 16.88 -2.92
CA ARG A 204 -19.12 18.20 -2.41
C ARG A 204 -20.42 18.71 -3.01
N HIS A 205 -21.28 19.31 -2.19
CA HIS A 205 -22.43 20.06 -2.65
C HIS A 205 -21.98 21.46 -2.96
N ARG A 206 -22.05 21.85 -4.23
CA ARG A 206 -21.93 23.27 -4.56
C ARG A 206 -23.15 23.96 -3.99
N SER A 207 -22.93 24.95 -3.14
CA SER A 207 -23.95 25.97 -2.94
C SER A 207 -24.12 26.66 -4.29
N ASP A 208 -25.26 26.41 -4.95
CA ASP A 208 -25.60 27.10 -6.19
C ASP A 208 -25.38 28.60 -5.95
N ALA A 209 -24.45 29.19 -6.72
CA ALA A 209 -24.30 30.62 -6.77
C ALA A 209 -25.66 31.20 -7.17
N LYS A 210 -26.36 31.81 -6.21
CA LYS A 210 -27.49 32.68 -6.51
C LYS A 210 -27.01 33.91 -7.27
#